data_AF-A0A1L7XID2-F1
#
_entry.id   AF-A0A1L7XID2-F1
#
_cell.length_a   1.000
_cell.length_b   1.000
_cell.length_c   1.000
_cell.angle_alpha   90.00
_cell.angle_beta   90.00
_cell.angle_gamma   90.00
#
_symmetry.space_group_name_H-M   'P 1'
#
loop_
_entity.id
_entity.type
_entity.pdbx_description
1 polymer ?
#
loop_
_entity_poly.entity_id
_entity_poly.type
_entity_poly.pdbx_seq_one_letter_code
_entity_poly.pdbx_strand_id
1 'polypeptide(L)'
;MSGSTLSTTLLYTAGFLASATVAGHTKMGFDLVFPALKKAPDSPGTRAAKIGWMECNQGFVFMTLFCIKWANTGGLTDTYDKAFLGIYSAAQIWTGIAYIKAGIYEPLVPLWGIPTLAGAGLLL
;
A
#
# COMPACT_ATOMS: atom_id res chain seq x y z
N MET A 1 -9.08 -24.23 6.27
CA MET A 1 -9.96 -23.64 7.30
C MET A 1 -10.31 -22.25 6.80
N SER A 2 -11.60 -21.92 6.59
CA SER A 2 -11.97 -20.55 6.25
C SER A 2 -11.92 -19.69 7.52
N GLY A 3 -11.40 -18.46 7.44
CA GLY A 3 -11.39 -17.52 8.56
C GLY A 3 -12.81 -17.12 8.98
N SER A 4 -12.93 -16.35 10.07
CA SER A 4 -14.22 -15.79 10.46
C SER A 4 -14.82 -14.92 9.34
N THR A 5 -16.14 -14.81 9.25
CA THR A 5 -16.80 -13.94 8.25
C THR A 5 -16.31 -12.50 8.36
N LEU A 6 -16.04 -12.04 9.59
CA LEU A 6 -15.50 -10.71 9.84
C LEU A 6 -14.07 -10.58 9.32
N SER A 7 -13.17 -11.52 9.66
CA SER A 7 -11.80 -11.58 9.11
C SER A 7 -11.80 -11.51 7.58
N THR A 8 -12.59 -12.37 6.95
CA THR A 8 -12.73 -12.47 5.49
C THR A 8 -13.21 -11.15 4.89
N THR A 9 -14.21 -10.51 5.51
CA THR A 9 -14.75 -9.22 5.06
C THR A 9 -13.72 -8.10 5.15
N LEU A 10 -12.97 -8.02 6.25
CA LEU A 10 -11.93 -7.02 6.45
C LEU A 10 -10.81 -7.17 5.43
N LEU A 11 -10.36 -8.42 5.17
CA LEU A 11 -9.33 -8.70 4.19
C LEU A 11 -9.79 -8.35 2.77
N TYR A 12 -11.00 -8.74 2.35
CA TYR A 12 -11.52 -8.32 1.05
C TYR A 12 -11.66 -6.80 0.92
N THR A 13 -12.11 -6.13 1.99
CA THR A 13 -12.22 -4.67 2.01
C THR A 13 -10.84 -4.02 1.90
N ALA A 14 -9.84 -4.50 2.64
CA ALA A 14 -8.47 -4.01 2.55
C ALA A 14 -7.89 -4.21 1.14
N GLY A 15 -8.13 -5.39 0.53
CA GLY A 15 -7.72 -5.66 -0.84
C GLY A 15 -8.39 -4.73 -1.85
N PHE A 16 -9.69 -4.50 -1.72
CA PHE A 16 -10.42 -3.54 -2.58
C PHE A 16 -9.86 -2.13 -2.45
N LEU A 17 -9.66 -1.63 -1.22
CA LEU A 17 -9.11 -0.30 -0.98
C LEU A 17 -7.67 -0.16 -1.51
N ALA A 18 -6.84 -1.21 -1.39
CA ALA A 18 -5.50 -1.24 -1.98
C ALA A 18 -5.56 -1.13 -3.50
N SER A 19 -6.43 -1.88 -4.16
CA SER A 19 -6.64 -1.80 -5.61
C SER A 19 -7.15 -0.42 -6.04
N ALA A 20 -8.12 0.15 -5.32
CA ALA A 20 -8.62 1.50 -5.58
C ALA A 20 -7.52 2.56 -5.40
N THR A 21 -6.63 2.37 -4.43
CA THR A 21 -5.48 3.26 -4.19
C THR A 21 -4.54 3.27 -5.39
N VAL A 22 -4.33 2.14 -6.08
CA VAL A 22 -3.52 2.12 -7.32
C VAL A 22 -4.08 3.07 -8.37
N ALA A 23 -5.39 3.05 -8.58
CA ALA A 23 -6.05 3.94 -9.53
C ALA A 23 -5.93 5.41 -9.10
N GLY A 24 -6.21 5.71 -7.83
CA GLY A 24 -6.10 7.06 -7.27
C GLY A 24 -4.67 7.61 -7.29
N HIS A 25 -3.69 6.80 -6.91
CA HIS A 25 -2.26 7.14 -6.88
C HIS A 25 -1.70 7.37 -8.29
N THR A 26 -2.13 6.55 -9.26
CA THR A 26 -1.80 6.76 -10.67
C THR A 26 -2.36 8.07 -11.18
N LYS A 27 -3.65 8.35 -10.90
CA LYS A 27 -4.29 9.61 -11.28
C LYS A 27 -3.56 10.83 -10.67
N MET A 28 -3.24 10.78 -9.37
CA MET A 28 -2.46 11.82 -8.69
C MET A 28 -1.08 12.02 -9.32
N GLY A 29 -0.45 10.94 -9.78
CA GLY A 29 0.80 10.99 -10.54
C GLY A 29 0.70 11.90 -11.76
N PHE A 30 -0.31 11.70 -12.59
CA PHE A 30 -0.52 12.48 -13.81
C PHE A 30 -1.03 13.90 -13.54
N ASP A 31 -1.92 14.07 -12.57
CA ASP A 31 -2.55 15.36 -12.29
C ASP A 31 -1.61 16.34 -11.55
N LEU A 32 -0.76 15.82 -10.65
CA LEU A 32 -0.01 16.64 -9.70
C LEU A 32 1.50 16.38 -9.76
N VAL A 33 1.92 15.12 -9.61
CA VAL A 33 3.34 14.80 -9.35
C VAL A 33 4.21 14.98 -10.59
N PHE A 34 3.84 14.40 -11.73
CA PHE A 34 4.63 14.51 -12.96
C PHE A 34 4.70 15.95 -13.49
N PRO A 35 3.62 16.75 -13.45
CA PRO A 35 3.70 18.18 -13.75
C PRO A 35 4.66 18.93 -12.81
N ALA A 36 4.66 18.63 -11.52
CA ALA A 36 5.59 19.25 -10.56
C ALA A 36 7.05 18.86 -10.84
N LEU A 37 7.31 17.57 -11.06
CA LEU A 37 8.65 17.08 -11.38
C LEU A 37 9.18 17.63 -12.71
N LYS A 38 8.31 17.90 -13.69
CA LYS A 38 8.72 18.54 -14.97
C LYS A 38 9.24 19.97 -14.78
N LYS A 39 8.80 20.66 -13.72
CA LYS A 39 9.26 22.02 -13.39
C LYS A 39 10.54 22.04 -12.54
N ALA A 40 10.89 20.90 -11.93
CA ALA A 40 12.12 20.77 -11.15
C ALA A 40 13.35 20.68 -12.07
N PRO A 41 14.55 21.02 -11.58
CA PRO A 41 15.79 20.79 -12.33
C PRO A 41 15.90 19.32 -12.74
N ASP A 42 16.27 19.08 -14.00
CA ASP A 42 16.52 17.72 -14.47
C ASP A 42 17.77 17.17 -13.77
N SER A 43 17.56 16.13 -13.00
CA SER A 43 18.60 15.47 -12.21
C SER A 43 18.30 13.97 -12.15
N PRO A 44 19.28 13.13 -11.84
CA PRO A 44 19.02 11.72 -11.55
C PRO A 44 17.94 11.52 -10.48
N GLY A 45 17.89 12.39 -9.45
CA GLY A 45 16.87 12.33 -8.40
C GLY A 45 15.45 12.63 -8.90
N THR A 46 15.28 13.67 -9.71
CA THR A 46 13.98 14.03 -10.31
C THR A 46 13.45 12.90 -11.21
N ARG A 47 14.34 12.28 -12.00
CA ARG A 47 13.99 11.14 -12.86
C ARG A 47 13.64 9.90 -12.04
N ALA A 48 14.42 9.59 -10.99
CA ALA A 48 14.15 8.49 -10.08
C ALA A 48 12.82 8.67 -9.34
N ALA A 49 12.49 9.88 -8.89
CA ALA A 49 11.21 10.17 -8.24
C ALA A 49 10.02 9.89 -9.18
N LYS A 50 10.14 10.24 -10.46
CA LYS A 50 9.10 9.95 -11.46
C LYS A 50 8.89 8.44 -11.68
N ILE A 51 9.99 7.69 -11.79
CA ILE A 51 9.95 6.23 -11.97
C ILE A 51 9.38 5.57 -10.69
N GLY A 52 9.96 5.90 -9.54
CA GLY A 52 9.58 5.36 -8.24
C GLY A 52 8.12 5.64 -7.86
N TRP A 53 7.56 6.76 -8.32
CA TRP A 53 6.13 7.02 -8.15
C TRP A 53 5.27 5.90 -8.76
N MET A 54 5.55 5.46 -9.98
CA MET A 54 4.78 4.39 -10.61
C MET A 54 5.12 3.01 -10.02
N GLU A 55 6.36 2.78 -9.62
CA GLU A 55 6.75 1.53 -8.96
C GLU A 55 6.03 1.34 -7.60
N CYS A 56 5.71 2.42 -6.88
CA CYS A 56 4.98 2.35 -5.62
C CYS A 56 3.63 1.60 -5.74
N ASN A 57 2.98 1.66 -6.90
CA ASN A 57 1.73 0.94 -7.17
C ASN A 57 1.89 -0.58 -7.00
N GLN A 58 3.07 -1.14 -7.24
CA GLN A 58 3.33 -2.57 -7.07
C GLN A 58 3.06 -3.03 -5.63
N GLY A 59 3.40 -2.21 -4.64
CA GLY A 59 3.13 -2.50 -3.23
C GLY A 59 1.63 -2.68 -2.96
N PHE A 60 0.80 -1.75 -3.45
CA PHE A 60 -0.65 -1.84 -3.29
C PHE A 60 -1.28 -2.99 -4.09
N VAL A 61 -0.74 -3.33 -5.26
CA VAL A 61 -1.14 -4.52 -6.02
C VAL A 61 -0.82 -5.79 -5.23
N PHE A 62 0.39 -5.92 -4.70
CA PHE A 62 0.73 -7.09 -3.87
C PHE A 62 -0.15 -7.17 -2.62
N MET A 63 -0.38 -6.06 -1.92
CA MET A 63 -1.29 -6.04 -0.78
C MET A 63 -2.70 -6.52 -1.17
N THR A 64 -3.20 -6.12 -2.34
CA THR A 64 -4.48 -6.62 -2.89
C THR A 64 -4.47 -8.14 -3.03
N LEU A 65 -3.46 -8.69 -3.71
CA LEU A 65 -3.34 -10.12 -3.96
C LEU A 65 -3.19 -10.93 -2.67
N PHE A 66 -2.36 -10.46 -1.73
CA PHE A 66 -2.17 -11.13 -0.44
C PHE A 66 -3.42 -11.07 0.43
N CYS A 67 -4.13 -9.94 0.48
CA CYS A 67 -5.40 -9.86 1.20
C CYS A 67 -6.44 -10.86 0.65
N ILE A 68 -6.55 -10.97 -0.67
CA ILE A 68 -7.43 -11.96 -1.32
C ILE A 68 -6.97 -13.39 -1.01
N LYS A 69 -5.66 -13.66 -1.06
CA LYS A 69 -5.10 -14.96 -0.66
C LYS A 69 -5.50 -15.30 0.77
N TRP A 70 -5.18 -14.42 1.73
CA TRP A 70 -5.44 -14.65 3.16
C TRP A 70 -6.93 -14.79 3.47
N ALA A 71 -7.80 -14.06 2.77
CA ALA A 71 -9.26 -14.22 2.90
C ALA A 71 -9.72 -15.62 2.49
N ASN A 72 -9.13 -16.19 1.43
CA ASN A 72 -9.48 -17.52 0.93
C ASN A 72 -8.82 -18.66 1.70
N THR A 73 -7.65 -18.42 2.30
CA THR A 73 -6.89 -19.44 3.04
C THR A 73 -7.14 -19.43 4.55
N GLY A 74 -7.85 -18.42 5.07
CA GLY A 74 -8.09 -18.24 6.50
C GLY A 74 -6.90 -17.65 7.25
N GLY A 75 -6.10 -16.81 6.59
CA GLY A 75 -4.96 -16.10 7.18
C GLY A 75 -3.62 -16.41 6.53
N LEU A 76 -2.54 -16.12 7.25
CA LEU A 76 -1.16 -16.37 6.82
C LEU A 76 -0.88 -17.88 6.78
N THR A 77 -0.41 -18.39 5.65
CA THR A 77 -0.23 -19.82 5.41
C THR A 77 1.22 -20.27 5.44
N ASP A 78 2.16 -19.42 5.07
CA ASP A 78 3.55 -19.79 4.86
C ASP A 78 4.56 -18.71 5.32
N THR A 79 5.85 -19.01 5.18
CA THR A 79 6.93 -18.08 5.54
C THR A 79 6.97 -16.86 4.63
N TYR A 80 6.54 -16.97 3.38
CA TYR A 80 6.53 -15.86 2.43
C TYR A 80 5.43 -14.85 2.77
N ASP A 81 4.27 -15.30 3.25
CA ASP A 81 3.22 -14.43 3.78
C ASP A 81 3.74 -13.57 4.93
N LYS A 82 4.43 -14.21 5.88
CA LYS A 82 5.02 -13.52 7.05
C LYS A 82 6.13 -12.55 6.63
N ALA A 83 6.98 -12.95 5.70
CA ALA A 83 8.05 -12.11 5.18
C ALA A 83 7.49 -10.89 4.44
N PHE A 84 6.49 -11.10 3.56
CA PHE A 84 5.81 -10.01 2.87
C PHE A 84 5.18 -9.04 3.87
N LEU A 85 4.37 -9.54 4.81
CA LEU A 85 3.72 -8.69 5.80
C LEU A 85 4.73 -7.88 6.62
N GLY A 86 5.82 -8.50 7.05
CA GLY A 86 6.89 -7.84 7.82
C GLY A 86 7.60 -6.75 7.02
N ILE A 87 8.09 -7.07 5.82
CA ILE A 87 8.80 -6.12 4.95
C ILE A 87 7.88 -4.97 4.54
N TYR A 88 6.64 -5.30 4.14
CA TYR A 88 5.66 -4.31 3.75
C TYR A 88 5.37 -3.35 4.92
N SER A 89 5.08 -3.88 6.11
CA SER A 89 4.80 -3.06 7.29
C SER A 89 5.95 -2.13 7.65
N ALA A 90 7.19 -2.62 7.62
CA ALA A 90 8.38 -1.80 7.87
C ALA A 90 8.51 -0.65 6.86
N ALA A 91 8.30 -0.93 5.57
CA ALA A 91 8.33 0.08 4.52
C ALA A 91 7.21 1.13 4.70
N GLN A 92 6.00 0.72 5.06
CA GLN A 92 4.87 1.63 5.30
C GLN A 92 5.10 2.53 6.52
N ILE A 93 5.67 2.00 7.61
CA ILE A 93 6.02 2.79 8.80
C ILE A 93 7.06 3.85 8.43
N TRP A 94 8.15 3.44 7.78
CA TRP A 94 9.20 4.37 7.36
C TRP A 94 8.65 5.47 6.43
N THR A 95 7.82 5.09 5.45
CA THR A 95 7.19 6.02 4.51
C THR A 95 6.24 6.99 5.23
N GLY A 96 5.48 6.51 6.20
CA GLY A 96 4.55 7.36 6.96
C GLY A 96 5.30 8.38 7.83
N ILE A 97 6.42 7.96 8.45
CA ILE A 97 7.31 8.89 9.17
C ILE A 97 7.86 9.96 8.22
N ALA A 98 8.24 9.60 6.99
CA ALA A 98 8.71 10.56 6.00
C ALA A 98 7.62 11.59 5.61
N TYR A 99 6.38 11.14 5.41
CA TYR A 99 5.24 12.02 5.15
C TYR A 99 4.95 12.98 6.31
N ILE A 100 4.94 12.48 7.55
CA ILE A 100 4.77 13.31 8.75
C ILE A 100 5.87 14.38 8.83
N LYS A 101 7.13 14.00 8.59
CA LYS A 101 8.25 14.96 8.59
C LYS A 101 8.16 16.00 7.48
N ALA A 102 7.53 15.66 6.36
CA ALA A 102 7.25 16.59 5.26
C ALA A 102 6.00 17.45 5.50
N GLY A 103 5.24 17.22 6.58
CA GLY A 103 4.00 17.94 6.87
C GLY A 103 2.83 17.59 5.94
N ILE A 104 2.89 16.42 5.28
CA ILE A 104 1.88 15.95 4.33
C ILE A 104 1.18 14.75 4.98
N TYR A 105 -0.12 14.85 5.22
CA TYR A 105 -0.84 13.86 6.07
C TYR A 105 -1.86 13.03 5.29
N GLU A 106 -2.37 13.54 4.17
CA GLU A 106 -3.39 12.90 3.35
C GLU A 106 -2.99 11.49 2.89
N PRO A 107 -1.73 11.24 2.45
CA PRO A 107 -1.30 9.91 2.04
C PRO A 107 -1.27 8.90 3.19
N LEU A 108 -1.21 9.33 4.46
CA LEU A 108 -1.18 8.42 5.60
C LEU A 108 -2.45 7.58 5.72
N VAL A 109 -3.59 8.09 5.23
CA VAL A 109 -4.88 7.39 5.29
C VAL A 109 -4.84 6.06 4.55
N PRO A 110 -4.54 5.98 3.23
CA PRO A 110 -4.38 4.70 2.57
C PRO A 110 -3.12 3.95 3.03
N LEU A 111 -2.02 4.67 3.31
CA LEU A 111 -0.73 4.07 3.68
C LEU A 111 -0.80 3.22 4.96
N TRP A 112 -1.52 3.69 5.98
CA TRP A 112 -1.65 2.99 7.26
C TRP A 112 -3.03 2.38 7.48
N GLY A 113 -4.10 3.01 6.96
CA GLY A 113 -5.46 2.49 7.09
C GLY A 113 -5.64 1.11 6.45
N ILE A 114 -5.08 0.89 5.25
CA ILE A 114 -5.17 -0.40 4.56
C ILE A 114 -4.41 -1.49 5.34
N PRO A 115 -3.14 -1.32 5.72
CA PRO A 115 -2.43 -2.30 6.55
C PRO A 115 -3.07 -2.55 7.90
N THR A 116 -3.60 -1.52 8.57
CA THR A 116 -4.33 -1.70 9.84
C THR A 116 -5.58 -2.55 9.64
N LEU A 117 -6.33 -2.33 8.56
CA LEU A 117 -7.52 -3.11 8.23
C LEU A 117 -7.15 -4.57 7.91
N ALA A 118 -6.11 -4.79 7.12
CA ALA A 118 -5.59 -6.12 6.81
C ALA A 118 -5.09 -6.84 8.08
N GLY A 119 -4.34 -6.14 8.93
CA GLY A 119 -3.85 -6.65 10.20
C GLY A 119 -4.99 -7.03 11.16
N ALA A 120 -6.03 -6.22 11.26
CA ALA A 120 -7.23 -6.56 12.01
C ALA A 120 -7.92 -7.81 11.46
N GLY A 121 -8.00 -7.94 10.13
CA GLY A 121 -8.51 -9.16 9.48
C GLY A 121 -7.69 -10.40 9.81
N LEU A 122 -6.37 -10.28 9.94
CA LEU A 122 -5.48 -11.40 10.29
C LEU A 122 -5.51 -11.79 11.77
N LEU A 123 -6.03 -10.93 12.66
CA LEU A 123 -6.13 -11.17 14.10
C LEU A 123 -7.49 -11.73 14.55
N LEU A 124 -8.47 -11.77 13.64
CA LEU A 124 -9.87 -12.20 13.87
C LEU A 124 -10.19 -13.49 13.12
#